data_AF-A0A3D2XK06-F1
#
_entry.id   AF-A0A3D2XK06-F1
#
_cell.length_a   1.000
_cell.length_b   1.000
_cell.length_c   1.000
_cell.angle_alpha   90.00
_cell.angle_beta   90.00
_cell.angle_gamma   90.00
#
_symmetry.space_group_name_H-M   'P 1'
#
loop_
_entity.id
_entity.type
_entity.pdbx_description
1 polymer ?
#
loop_
_entity_poly.entity_id
_entity_poly.type
_entity_poly.pdbx_seq_one_letter_code
_entity_poly.pdbx_strand_id
1 'polypeptide(L)' 'AFSQEIPTTTLKDLDGSKVSLNQLIENDNITVLSFWATWCVPCINELDAIADIYDE' A
#
# COMPACT_ATOMS: atom_id res chain seq x y z
N ALA A 1 -14.24 19.83 -3.40
CA ALA A 1 -13.22 18.81 -3.76
C ALA A 1 -13.40 17.66 -2.77
N PHE A 2 -13.83 16.49 -3.24
CA PHE A 2 -14.18 15.37 -2.37
C PHE A 2 -12.92 14.60 -1.97
N SER A 3 -12.21 15.10 -0.95
CA SER A 3 -11.26 14.26 -0.21
C SER A 3 -12.10 13.41 0.74
N GLN A 4 -12.13 12.09 0.53
CA GLN A 4 -12.74 11.16 1.47
C GLN A 4 -11.66 10.64 2.41
N GLU A 5 -11.99 10.54 3.70
CA GLU A 5 -11.16 9.88 4.69
C GLU A 5 -10.93 8.41 4.29
N ILE A 6 -9.71 7.92 4.48
CA ILE A 6 -9.39 6.51 4.31
C ILE A 6 -10.26 5.69 5.29
N PRO A 7 -10.85 4.56 4.85
CA PRO A 7 -11.65 3.72 5.75
C PRO A 7 -10.79 3.05 6.83
N THR A 8 -11.27 3.12 8.06
CA THR A 8 -10.73 2.35 9.18
C THR A 8 -11.02 0.87 8.99
N THR A 9 -10.02 0.10 8.54
CA THR A 9 -10.13 -1.34 8.36
C THR A 9 -8.89 -2.08 8.83
N THR A 10 -9.06 -3.36 9.15
CA THR A 10 -7.99 -4.27 9.53
C THR A 10 -7.71 -5.22 8.38
N LEU A 11 -6.46 -5.26 7.93
CA LEU A 11 -5.97 -6.17 6.91
C LEU A 11 -5.10 -7.25 7.56
N LYS A 12 -4.77 -8.27 6.77
CA LYS A 12 -3.75 -9.26 7.13
C LYS A 12 -2.49 -8.99 6.34
N ASP A 13 -1.35 -9.05 6.99
CA ASP A 13 -0.07 -9.09 6.31
C ASP A 13 0.23 -10.49 5.74
N LEU A 14 1.41 -10.65 5.15
CA LEU A 14 1.87 -11.89 4.54
C LEU A 14 2.11 -13.01 5.57
N ASP A 15 2.38 -12.65 6.84
CA ASP A 15 2.54 -13.59 7.95
C ASP A 15 1.20 -13.97 8.60
N GLY A 16 0.10 -13.35 8.17
CA GLY A 16 -1.25 -13.57 8.68
C GLY A 16 -1.59 -12.76 9.94
N SER A 17 -0.70 -11.86 10.37
CA SER A 17 -0.94 -10.94 11.49
C SER A 17 -1.92 -9.84 11.07
N LYS A 18 -2.69 -9.35 12.03
CA LYS A 18 -3.67 -8.28 11.80
C LYS A 18 -2.98 -6.93 11.88
N VAL A 19 -3.10 -6.14 10.83
CA VAL A 19 -2.56 -4.78 10.72
C VAL A 19 -3.69 -3.78 10.48
N SER A 20 -3.65 -2.63 11.16
CA SER A 20 -4.64 -1.55 11.01
C SER A 20 -4.20 -0.57 9.94
N LEU A 21 -5.05 -0.28 8.94
CA LEU A 21 -4.69 0.60 7.83
C LEU A 21 -4.39 2.04 8.28
N ASN A 22 -5.16 2.56 9.26
CA ASN A 22 -4.95 3.93 9.76
C ASN A 22 -3.59 4.08 10.46
N GLN A 23 -3.16 3.06 11.19
CA GLN A 23 -1.85 3.07 11.87
C GLN A 23 -0.67 3.13 10.88
N LEU A 24 -0.85 2.63 9.65
CA LEU A 24 0.18 2.68 8.62
C LEU A 24 0.28 4.06 7.97
N ILE A 25 -0.83 4.79 7.88
CA ILE A 25 -0.94 6.06 7.14
C ILE A 25 -0.76 7.28 8.05
N GLU A 26 -0.99 7.16 9.36
CA GLU A 26 -0.93 8.26 10.34
C GLU A 26 0.47 8.87 10.55
N ASN A 27 1.55 8.23 10.08
CA ASN A 27 2.92 8.55 10.48
C ASN A 27 3.54 9.74 9.72
N ASP A 28 2.94 10.94 9.70
CA ASP A 28 3.46 12.24 9.19
C ASP A 28 4.22 12.23 7.83
N ASN A 29 4.22 11.10 7.13
CA ASN A 29 4.99 10.78 5.94
C ASN A 29 4.01 10.55 4.80
N ILE A 30 4.44 10.92 3.59
CA ILE A 30 3.66 10.65 2.39
C ILE A 30 3.64 9.14 2.17
N THR A 31 2.45 8.55 2.27
CA THR A 31 2.24 7.12 2.06
C THR A 31 1.62 6.90 0.68
N VAL A 32 2.25 6.04 -0.13
CA VAL A 32 1.73 5.59 -1.43
C VAL A 32 1.11 4.21 -1.26
N LEU A 33 -0.19 4.07 -1.54
CA LEU A 33 -0.89 2.79 -1.54
C LEU A 33 -0.96 2.25 -2.97
N SER A 34 -0.29 1.14 -3.24
CA SER A 34 -0.31 0.47 -4.54
C SER A 34 -1.22 -0.76 -4.51
N PHE A 35 -2.27 -0.75 -5.33
CA PHE A 35 -3.23 -1.86 -5.43
C PHE A 35 -2.88 -2.73 -6.63
N TRP A 36 -2.44 -3.96 -6.38
CA TRP A 36 -2.00 -4.89 -7.42
C TRP A 36 -2.44 -6.32 -7.13
N ALA A 37 -2.16 -7.22 -8.07
CA ALA A 37 -2.37 -8.65 -7.92
C ALA A 37 -1.36 -9.45 -8.74
N THR A 38 -1.12 -10.71 -8.37
CA THR A 38 -0.14 -11.60 -9.02
C THR A 38 -0.42 -11.88 -10.51
N TRP A 39 -1.64 -11.65 -10.96
CA TRP A 39 -2.06 -11.81 -12.36
C TRP A 39 -2.12 -10.47 -13.12
N CYS A 40 -1.87 -9.34 -12.45
CA CYS A 40 -1.87 -8.03 -13.09
C CYS A 40 -0.48 -7.69 -13.64
N VAL A 41 -0.19 -8.14 -14.86
CA VAL A 41 1.07 -7.85 -15.57
C VAL A 41 1.42 -6.35 -15.61
N PRO A 42 0.51 -5.42 -16.00
CA PRO A 42 0.87 -4.00 -16.00
C PRO A 42 1.16 -3.47 -14.59
N CYS A 43 0.44 -3.91 -13.56
CA CYS A 43 0.70 -3.50 -12.18
C CYS A 43 2.09 -3.96 -11.70
N ILE A 44 2.50 -5.19 -12.07
CA ILE A 44 3.82 -5.72 -11.71
C ILE A 44 4.93 -4.88 -12.37
N ASN A 45 4.77 -4.54 -13.66
CA ASN A 45 5.74 -3.68 -14.35
C ASN A 45 5.85 -2.29 -13.71
N GLU A 46 4.74 -1.74 -13.18
CA GLU A 46 4.75 -0.47 -12.44
C GLU A 46 5.50 -0.59 -11.11
N LEU A 47 5.34 -1.71 -10.38
CA LEU A 47 6.07 -1.99 -9.15
C LEU A 47 7.57 -2.15 -9.41
N ASP A 48 7.95 -2.89 -10.45
CA ASP A 48 9.36 -3.08 -10.83
C ASP A 48 10.04 -1.75 -11.19
N ALA A 49 9.31 -0.84 -11.86
CA ALA A 49 9.83 0.46 -12.27
C ALA A 49 10.11 1.41 -11.09
N ILE A 50 9.47 1.22 -9.94
CA ILE A 50 9.69 2.03 -8.74
C ILE A 50 10.58 1.33 -7.70
N ALA A 51 10.82 0.03 -7.84
CA ALA A 51 11.60 -0.77 -6.88
C ALA A 51 13.01 -0.19 -6.66
N ASP A 52 13.67 0.26 -7.73
CA ASP A 52 15.03 0.84 -7.69
C ASP A 52 15.15 2.12 -6.85
N ILE A 53 14.03 2.80 -6.54
CA ILE A 53 14.01 4.06 -5.78
C ILE A 53 13.88 3.80 -4.27
N TYR A 54 13.39 2.63 -3.90
CA TYR A 54 13.22 2.22 -2.51
C TYR A 54 14.23 1.11 -2.20
N ASP A 55 15.45 1.52 -1.85
CA ASP A 55 16.48 0.60 -1.30
C ASP A 55 15.89 -0.17 -0.10
N GLU A 56 16.22 -1.48 0.01
CA GLU A 56 15.73 -2.42 1.04
C GLU A 56 15.85 -1.94 2.50
#